data_AF-A0A949BB45-F1
#
_entry.id   AF-A0A949BB45-F1
#
_cell.length_a   1.000
_cell.length_b   1.000
_cell.length_c   1.000
_cell.angle_alpha   90.00
_cell.angle_beta   90.00
_cell.angle_gamma   90.00
#
_symmetry.space_group_name_H-M   'P 1'
#
loop_
_entity.id
_entity.type
_entity.pdbx_description
1 polymer ?
#
loop_
_entity_poly.entity_id
_entity_poly.type
_entity_poly.pdbx_seq_one_letter_code
_entity_poly.pdbx_strand_id
1 'polypeptide(L)'
;MEPLFLKEKILDSSLSPYDNHCIGYPHQNGYITAPVLSIGTAKETFSHIGSKVLDSIIAYDRAEVNGTFIGQINMIIVSSFIGPHGLIWGYDLARNDEIELPQYLSPKSLGKDFDGIIIKNGENLRKASLALFGTRDEKHFPLLPGSHVPCAGRFQFASGPTALYTTLAIGIPEDRSKYACLLMEDVGQILSMEGISTSARQKISLNSLHSVLEVSKNQNIKFKEIFIDLVAEEIKAGDIGCALVAMPYFHLAKNAYAENLPNLSLKEWISLKEKCFKT
;
A
#
# COMPACT_ATOMS: atom_id res chain seq x y z
N MET A 1 -24.83 22.13 1.93
CA MET A 1 -24.02 21.09 2.58
C MET A 1 -22.63 21.22 1.98
N GLU A 2 -21.58 21.42 2.80
CA GLU A 2 -20.22 21.47 2.26
C GLU A 2 -19.85 20.14 1.61
N PRO A 3 -19.09 20.13 0.49
CA PRO A 3 -18.63 18.89 -0.11
C PRO A 3 -17.78 18.10 0.89
N LEU A 4 -18.14 16.82 1.09
CA LEU A 4 -17.45 15.93 2.04
C LEU A 4 -16.00 15.64 1.64
N PHE A 5 -15.67 15.79 0.36
CA PHE A 5 -14.33 15.57 -0.18
C PHE A 5 -13.73 16.90 -0.69
N LEU A 6 -12.91 17.53 0.15
CA LEU A 6 -12.09 18.69 -0.20
C LEU A 6 -10.65 18.42 0.23
N LYS A 7 -9.74 18.28 -0.73
CA LYS A 7 -8.37 17.81 -0.47
C LYS A 7 -7.64 18.72 0.51
N GLU A 8 -7.76 20.02 0.34
CA GLU A 8 -7.11 21.05 1.16
C GLU A 8 -7.60 20.95 2.62
N LYS A 9 -8.93 20.93 2.82
CA LYS A 9 -9.54 20.80 4.15
C LYS A 9 -9.15 19.49 4.84
N ILE A 10 -9.14 18.38 4.11
CA ILE A 10 -8.74 17.08 4.65
C ILE A 10 -7.27 17.14 5.05
N LEU A 11 -6.39 17.62 4.17
CA LEU A 11 -4.96 17.72 4.41
C LEU A 11 -4.63 18.59 5.63
N ASP A 12 -5.21 19.78 5.74
CA ASP A 12 -4.96 20.72 6.85
C ASP A 12 -5.32 20.14 8.22
N SER A 13 -6.25 19.18 8.22
CA SER A 13 -6.71 18.50 9.43
C SER A 13 -6.03 17.13 9.67
N SER A 14 -5.15 16.71 8.76
CA SER A 14 -4.43 15.42 8.77
C SER A 14 -2.96 15.56 9.15
N LEU A 15 -2.64 16.45 10.08
CA LEU A 15 -1.25 16.78 10.46
C LEU A 15 -0.86 16.19 11.81
N SER A 16 0.31 15.57 11.82
CA SER A 16 0.96 15.03 13.01
C SER A 16 1.41 16.17 13.93
N PRO A 17 1.38 15.98 15.26
CA PRO A 17 2.00 16.93 16.19
C PRO A 17 3.55 16.90 16.10
N TYR A 18 4.13 15.90 15.44
CA TYR A 18 5.57 15.73 15.30
C TYR A 18 6.11 16.26 13.97
N ASP A 19 7.31 16.82 14.03
CA ASP A 19 7.90 17.49 12.87
C ASP A 19 8.36 16.48 11.80
N ASN A 20 8.99 15.37 12.24
CA ASN A 20 9.61 14.37 11.36
C ASN A 20 8.93 12.99 11.39
N HIS A 21 7.83 12.83 12.12
CA HIS A 21 7.14 11.54 12.22
C HIS A 21 5.68 11.68 11.87
N CYS A 22 5.20 10.79 11.00
CA CYS A 22 3.78 10.53 10.86
C CYS A 22 3.28 9.81 12.12
N ILE A 23 1.98 9.89 12.41
CA ILE A 23 1.37 9.13 13.52
C ILE A 23 0.13 8.42 13.02
N GLY A 24 -0.14 7.21 13.52
CA GLY A 24 -1.38 6.50 13.21
C GLY A 24 -2.63 7.35 13.44
N TYR A 25 -3.64 7.14 12.61
CA TYR A 25 -4.86 7.95 12.58
C TYR A 25 -5.54 7.99 13.96
N PRO A 26 -5.68 9.17 14.60
CA PRO A 26 -6.22 9.29 15.96
C PRO A 26 -7.76 9.22 16.01
N HIS A 27 -8.44 8.75 14.95
CA HIS A 27 -9.90 8.73 14.82
C HIS A 27 -10.56 10.12 14.90
N GLN A 28 -9.83 11.17 14.52
CA GLN A 28 -10.31 12.55 14.47
C GLN A 28 -9.82 13.21 13.19
N ASN A 29 -10.67 14.07 12.60
CA ASN A 29 -10.40 14.83 11.39
C ASN A 29 -10.19 13.96 10.12
N GLY A 30 -9.50 14.51 9.13
CA GLY A 30 -9.04 13.78 7.95
C GLY A 30 -7.93 12.78 8.26
N TYR A 31 -7.57 11.99 7.25
CA TYR A 31 -6.38 11.14 7.30
C TYR A 31 -5.75 10.95 5.93
N ILE A 32 -4.49 10.50 5.93
CA ILE A 32 -3.75 10.10 4.74
C ILE A 32 -3.46 8.61 4.84
N THR A 33 -3.34 7.96 3.69
CA THR A 33 -2.97 6.56 3.60
C THR A 33 -2.05 6.31 2.42
N ALA A 34 -1.18 5.30 2.52
CA ALA A 34 -0.11 5.04 1.57
C ALA A 34 0.13 3.52 1.43
N PRO A 35 0.17 2.93 0.23
CA PRO A 35 0.33 1.48 0.08
C PRO A 35 1.77 1.00 0.28
N VAL A 36 1.90 -0.11 1.01
CA VAL A 36 3.16 -0.83 1.25
C VAL A 36 2.95 -2.29 0.89
N LEU A 37 3.74 -2.79 -0.06
CA LEU A 37 3.77 -4.19 -0.47
C LEU A 37 5.21 -4.67 -0.35
N SER A 38 5.44 -5.73 0.41
CA SER A 38 6.79 -6.24 0.66
C SER A 38 6.79 -7.72 0.99
N ILE A 39 7.94 -8.37 0.76
CA ILE A 39 8.20 -9.73 1.20
C ILE A 39 9.46 -9.72 2.08
N GLY A 40 9.31 -10.21 3.30
CA GLY A 40 10.39 -10.40 4.26
C GLY A 40 10.81 -11.87 4.30
N THR A 41 12.11 -12.16 4.44
CA THR A 41 12.63 -13.52 4.49
C THR A 41 13.54 -13.71 5.69
N ALA A 42 13.46 -14.84 6.38
CA ALA A 42 14.29 -15.19 7.53
C ALA A 42 14.75 -16.65 7.45
N LYS A 43 15.95 -16.95 7.94
CA LYS A 43 16.40 -18.34 8.08
C LYS A 43 15.59 -19.04 9.16
N GLU A 44 15.12 -20.26 8.92
CA GLU A 44 14.44 -21.08 9.93
C GLU A 44 15.46 -21.53 10.99
N THR A 45 15.65 -20.71 12.03
CA THR A 45 16.70 -20.90 13.05
C THR A 45 16.08 -21.21 14.42
N PHE A 46 14.92 -20.63 14.71
CA PHE A 46 14.25 -20.74 16.01
C PHE A 46 13.02 -21.66 15.96
N SER A 47 12.69 -22.18 14.79
CA SER A 47 11.64 -23.18 14.60
C SER A 47 11.97 -24.47 15.33
N HIS A 48 10.96 -25.07 15.94
CA HIS A 48 11.05 -26.36 16.64
C HIS A 48 9.75 -27.15 16.45
N ILE A 49 9.72 -28.39 16.96
CA ILE A 49 8.62 -29.36 16.75
C ILE A 49 7.21 -28.87 17.14
N GLY A 50 7.10 -27.77 17.90
CA GLY A 50 5.83 -27.20 18.33
C GLY A 50 5.52 -25.80 17.77
N SER A 51 6.45 -25.14 17.07
CA SER A 51 6.25 -23.76 16.64
C SER A 51 7.24 -23.31 15.58
N LYS A 52 6.73 -22.51 14.63
CA LYS A 52 7.52 -21.68 13.70
C LYS A 52 7.39 -20.18 13.98
N VAL A 53 6.67 -19.82 15.05
CA VAL A 53 6.20 -18.45 15.28
C VAL A 53 7.34 -17.45 15.37
N LEU A 54 8.46 -17.79 16.01
CA LEU A 54 9.58 -16.85 16.15
C LEU A 54 10.23 -16.51 14.80
N ASP A 55 10.46 -17.50 13.94
CA ASP A 55 11.00 -17.24 12.60
C ASP A 55 9.95 -16.52 11.72
N SER A 56 8.66 -16.82 11.87
CA SER A 56 7.56 -16.06 11.24
C SER A 56 7.56 -14.60 11.66
N ILE A 57 7.72 -14.30 12.95
CA ILE A 57 7.80 -12.91 13.45
C ILE A 57 9.02 -12.20 12.86
N ILE A 58 10.17 -12.85 12.81
CA ILE A 58 11.37 -12.25 12.19
C ILE A 58 11.13 -11.97 10.69
N ALA A 59 10.47 -12.89 9.97
CA ALA A 59 10.10 -12.65 8.58
C ALA A 59 9.08 -11.51 8.42
N TYR A 60 8.11 -11.40 9.34
CA TYR A 60 7.14 -10.30 9.39
C TYR A 60 7.83 -8.94 9.61
N ASP A 61 8.65 -8.81 10.65
CA ASP A 61 9.42 -7.60 10.95
C ASP A 61 10.28 -7.19 9.75
N ARG A 62 10.87 -8.16 9.05
CA ARG A 62 11.62 -7.90 7.82
C ARG A 62 10.72 -7.40 6.69
N ALA A 63 9.50 -7.91 6.55
CA ALA A 63 8.56 -7.41 5.56
C ALA A 63 8.15 -5.95 5.84
N GLU A 64 8.06 -5.53 7.11
CA GLU A 64 7.75 -4.14 7.48
C GLU A 64 8.89 -3.14 7.19
N VAL A 65 10.12 -3.62 6.96
CA VAL A 65 11.29 -2.77 6.75
C VAL A 65 12.00 -3.02 5.40
N ASN A 66 11.60 -4.07 4.68
CA ASN A 66 12.07 -4.35 3.33
C ASN A 66 11.40 -3.38 2.35
N GLY A 67 12.18 -2.49 1.74
CA GLY A 67 11.68 -1.42 0.89
C GLY A 67 11.18 -0.25 1.73
N THR A 68 9.88 0.01 1.70
CA THR A 68 9.26 1.12 2.43
C THR A 68 9.24 0.83 3.93
N PHE A 69 9.78 1.72 4.75
CA PHE A 69 9.88 1.53 6.19
C PHE A 69 8.57 1.87 6.92
N ILE A 70 7.89 0.84 7.43
CA ILE A 70 6.74 0.97 8.35
C ILE A 70 6.93 0.22 9.68
N GLY A 71 8.10 -0.38 9.89
CA GLY A 71 8.36 -1.19 11.08
C GLY A 71 8.34 -0.40 12.40
N GLN A 72 8.30 -1.16 13.50
CA GLN A 72 8.21 -0.64 14.88
C GLN A 72 6.88 0.05 15.21
N ILE A 73 5.81 -0.26 14.51
CA ILE A 73 4.45 0.22 14.83
C ILE A 73 3.63 -0.87 15.51
N ASN A 74 2.56 -0.47 16.18
CA ASN A 74 1.50 -1.38 16.58
C ASN A 74 0.45 -1.39 15.45
N MET A 75 0.57 -2.34 14.52
CA MET A 75 -0.35 -2.49 13.40
C MET A 75 -1.72 -2.99 13.89
N ILE A 76 -2.79 -2.24 13.62
CA ILE A 76 -4.17 -2.60 13.93
C ILE A 76 -4.90 -2.89 12.62
N ILE A 77 -5.22 -4.15 12.36
CA ILE A 77 -5.92 -4.54 11.13
C ILE A 77 -7.35 -4.01 11.14
N VAL A 78 -7.70 -3.23 10.11
CA VAL A 78 -9.04 -2.67 9.88
C VAL A 78 -9.60 -3.10 8.52
N SER A 79 -10.87 -2.81 8.28
CA SER A 79 -11.53 -3.07 7.00
C SER A 79 -11.00 -2.19 5.86
N SER A 80 -11.01 -2.73 4.65
CA SER A 80 -10.34 -2.25 3.44
C SER A 80 -11.05 -1.08 2.71
N PHE A 81 -11.30 0.06 3.37
CA PHE A 81 -11.97 1.23 2.76
C PHE A 81 -11.28 2.56 3.06
N ILE A 82 -11.42 3.52 2.14
CA ILE A 82 -10.97 4.92 2.31
C ILE A 82 -12.18 5.83 2.10
N GLY A 83 -12.75 6.34 3.19
CA GLY A 83 -13.94 7.19 3.15
C GLY A 83 -13.68 8.60 2.59
N PRO A 84 -14.73 9.45 2.55
CA PRO A 84 -14.64 10.81 2.03
C PRO A 84 -13.64 11.74 2.75
N HIS A 85 -13.15 11.37 3.92
CA HIS A 85 -12.14 12.13 4.67
C HIS A 85 -10.72 11.56 4.54
N GLY A 86 -10.50 10.60 3.65
CA GLY A 86 -9.21 9.97 3.43
C GLY A 86 -8.55 10.40 2.12
N LEU A 87 -7.26 10.71 2.16
CA LEU A 87 -6.42 11.00 1.00
C LEU A 87 -5.40 9.88 0.76
N ILE A 88 -5.10 9.60 -0.50
CA ILE A 88 -4.11 8.60 -0.90
C ILE A 88 -2.81 9.30 -1.30
N TRP A 89 -1.72 8.99 -0.59
CA TRP A 89 -0.40 9.48 -0.95
C TRP A 89 0.06 8.92 -2.31
N GLY A 90 0.60 9.79 -3.18
CA GLY A 90 0.93 9.45 -4.56
C GLY A 90 -0.22 9.62 -5.55
N TYR A 91 -1.46 9.79 -5.09
CA TYR A 91 -2.63 10.01 -5.95
C TYR A 91 -3.33 11.35 -5.66
N ASP A 92 -3.70 11.58 -4.41
CA ASP A 92 -4.33 12.83 -3.99
C ASP A 92 -3.33 13.92 -3.67
N LEU A 93 -2.18 13.50 -3.14
CA LEU A 93 -1.08 14.30 -2.62
C LEU A 93 0.24 13.81 -3.24
N ALA A 94 1.17 14.72 -3.55
CA ALA A 94 2.49 14.37 -4.10
C ALA A 94 2.37 13.37 -5.28
N ARG A 95 1.61 13.78 -6.31
CA ARG A 95 1.08 12.90 -7.34
C ARG A 95 2.17 12.20 -8.15
N ASN A 96 2.01 10.90 -8.36
CA ASN A 96 2.85 10.09 -9.23
C ASN A 96 1.98 9.48 -10.35
N ASP A 97 1.53 10.35 -11.27
CA ASP A 97 0.40 10.10 -12.18
C ASP A 97 0.73 9.30 -13.45
N GLU A 98 1.78 8.48 -13.45
CA GLU A 98 2.06 7.63 -14.59
C GLU A 98 0.90 6.62 -14.79
N ILE A 99 0.28 6.67 -15.97
CA ILE A 99 -0.92 5.88 -16.32
C ILE A 99 -0.56 4.55 -17.01
N GLU A 100 0.67 4.10 -16.86
CA GLU A 100 1.12 2.86 -17.48
C GLU A 100 0.43 1.66 -16.84
N LEU A 101 0.19 0.60 -17.62
CA LEU A 101 -0.16 -0.70 -17.07
C LEU A 101 1.10 -1.37 -16.53
N PRO A 102 1.00 -2.24 -15.52
CA PRO A 102 2.09 -3.14 -15.18
C PRO A 102 2.55 -3.91 -16.42
N GLN A 103 3.86 -4.14 -16.57
CA GLN A 103 4.45 -4.75 -17.76
C GLN A 103 3.86 -6.13 -18.13
N TYR A 104 3.36 -6.86 -17.14
CA TYR A 104 2.72 -8.18 -17.30
C TYR A 104 1.23 -8.10 -17.66
N LEU A 105 0.66 -6.89 -17.77
CA LEU A 105 -0.69 -6.63 -18.27
C LEU A 105 -0.64 -5.89 -19.61
N SER A 106 -1.68 -6.12 -20.41
CA SER A 106 -1.91 -5.40 -21.67
C SER A 106 -3.39 -5.02 -21.80
N PRO A 107 -3.75 -4.04 -22.63
CA PRO A 107 -5.16 -3.73 -22.89
C PRO A 107 -5.96 -4.95 -23.37
N LYS A 108 -5.34 -5.82 -24.16
CA LYS A 108 -5.94 -7.08 -24.62
C LYS A 108 -6.27 -8.04 -23.47
N SER A 109 -5.47 -8.04 -22.40
CA SER A 109 -5.68 -8.92 -21.24
C SER A 109 -6.80 -8.48 -20.30
N LEU A 110 -7.13 -7.19 -20.25
CA LEU A 110 -8.14 -6.67 -19.33
C LEU A 110 -9.55 -7.12 -19.74
N GLY A 111 -9.81 -7.39 -21.02
CA GLY A 111 -11.13 -7.81 -21.47
C GLY A 111 -12.18 -6.70 -21.35
N LYS A 112 -13.44 -7.01 -21.67
CA LYS A 112 -14.52 -6.01 -21.78
C LYS A 112 -15.10 -5.55 -20.44
N ASP A 113 -14.86 -6.31 -19.36
CA ASP A 113 -15.42 -6.01 -18.05
C ASP A 113 -14.89 -4.71 -17.45
N PHE A 114 -13.75 -4.21 -17.96
CA PHE A 114 -13.14 -2.95 -17.55
C PHE A 114 -13.34 -1.82 -18.57
N ASP A 115 -14.22 -2.00 -19.56
CA ASP A 115 -14.55 -0.93 -20.51
C ASP A 115 -15.08 0.31 -19.76
N GLY A 116 -14.44 1.46 -20.01
CA GLY A 116 -14.76 2.72 -19.32
C GLY A 116 -14.06 2.93 -17.97
N ILE A 117 -13.25 1.98 -17.50
CA ILE A 117 -12.45 2.10 -16.27
C ILE A 117 -10.97 2.23 -16.63
N ILE A 118 -10.29 3.22 -16.06
CA ILE A 118 -8.85 3.41 -16.29
C ILE A 118 -8.07 2.52 -15.31
N ILE A 119 -7.33 1.54 -15.85
CA ILE A 119 -6.45 0.69 -15.04
C ILE A 119 -5.04 1.28 -15.02
N LYS A 120 -4.45 1.42 -13.82
CA LYS A 120 -3.15 2.07 -13.59
C LYS A 120 -2.19 1.17 -12.81
N ASN A 121 -0.90 1.32 -13.04
CA ASN A 121 0.13 0.64 -12.27
C ASN A 121 0.20 1.21 -10.84
N GLY A 122 -0.11 0.36 -9.86
CA GLY A 122 -0.06 0.69 -8.44
C GLY A 122 1.37 0.82 -7.88
N GLU A 123 2.38 0.32 -8.60
CA GLU A 123 3.80 0.50 -8.25
C GLU A 123 4.14 1.99 -8.07
N ASN A 124 3.48 2.87 -8.80
CA ASN A 124 3.67 4.32 -8.70
C ASN A 124 3.28 4.87 -7.32
N LEU A 125 2.22 4.32 -6.72
CA LEU A 125 1.81 4.66 -5.36
C LEU A 125 2.76 4.06 -4.31
N ARG A 126 3.28 2.85 -4.56
CA ARG A 126 4.30 2.24 -3.70
C ARG A 126 5.61 3.02 -3.73
N LYS A 127 6.05 3.51 -4.89
CA LYS A 127 7.20 4.42 -5.04
C LYS A 127 6.98 5.74 -4.30
N ALA A 128 5.78 6.30 -4.37
CA ALA A 128 5.43 7.51 -3.60
C ALA A 128 5.49 7.25 -2.09
N SER A 129 5.03 6.08 -1.65
CA SER A 129 5.08 5.66 -0.24
C SER A 129 6.52 5.47 0.25
N LEU A 130 7.38 4.86 -0.57
CA LEU A 130 8.82 4.77 -0.32
C LEU A 130 9.46 6.16 -0.18
N ALA A 131 9.10 7.10 -1.06
CA ALA A 131 9.61 8.47 -0.98
C ALA A 131 9.11 9.22 0.27
N LEU A 132 7.93 8.89 0.80
CA LEU A 132 7.41 9.50 2.02
C LEU A 132 8.09 8.96 3.28
N PHE A 133 8.10 7.64 3.45
CA PHE A 133 8.57 7.02 4.69
C PHE A 133 10.09 6.78 4.68
N GLY A 134 10.67 6.60 3.50
CA GLY A 134 12.04 6.18 3.33
C GLY A 134 12.23 4.68 3.50
N THR A 135 13.48 4.29 3.67
CA THR A 135 13.91 2.91 3.93
C THR A 135 14.33 2.76 5.41
N ARG A 136 14.70 1.54 5.81
CA ARG A 136 15.29 1.30 7.14
C ARG A 136 16.51 2.17 7.41
N ASP A 137 17.36 2.33 6.41
CA ASP A 137 18.69 2.95 6.54
C ASP A 137 18.66 4.45 6.20
N GLU A 138 17.70 4.88 5.38
CA GLU A 138 17.46 6.27 5.00
C GLU A 138 15.97 6.60 5.21
N LYS A 139 15.63 6.98 6.45
CA LYS A 139 14.26 7.33 6.83
C LYS A 139 13.98 8.77 6.44
N HIS A 140 12.77 9.04 5.96
CA HIS A 140 12.32 10.39 5.64
C HIS A 140 11.31 10.85 6.70
N PHE A 141 10.02 10.54 6.52
CA PHE A 141 8.96 10.87 7.47
C PHE A 141 8.23 9.61 7.96
N PRO A 142 8.93 8.67 8.62
CA PRO A 142 8.36 7.39 9.02
C PRO A 142 7.22 7.55 10.03
N LEU A 143 6.46 6.48 10.25
CA LEU A 143 5.52 6.40 11.36
C LEU A 143 6.29 6.43 12.70
N LEU A 144 5.73 7.10 13.70
CA LEU A 144 6.32 7.19 15.03
C LEU A 144 6.47 5.79 15.64
N PRO A 145 7.67 5.41 16.12
CA PRO A 145 7.86 4.12 16.80
C PRO A 145 6.92 3.93 17.99
N GLY A 146 6.29 2.77 18.07
CA GLY A 146 5.30 2.42 19.09
C GLY A 146 3.91 3.03 18.86
N SER A 147 3.70 3.83 17.82
CA SER A 147 2.38 4.37 17.51
C SER A 147 1.40 3.26 17.12
N HIS A 148 0.14 3.45 17.48
CA HIS A 148 -0.94 2.56 17.12
C HIS A 148 -1.50 3.01 15.77
N VAL A 149 -1.31 2.17 14.75
CA VAL A 149 -1.58 2.54 13.36
C VAL A 149 -2.65 1.60 12.81
N PRO A 150 -3.88 2.10 12.58
CA PRO A 150 -4.85 1.37 11.77
C PRO A 150 -4.26 1.11 10.39
N CYS A 151 -4.35 -0.13 9.92
CA CYS A 151 -3.87 -0.57 8.62
C CYS A 151 -4.91 -1.48 7.97
N ALA A 152 -5.24 -1.20 6.73
CA ALA A 152 -5.89 -2.20 5.89
C ALA A 152 -4.74 -3.08 5.38
N GLY A 153 -4.76 -4.36 5.74
CA GLY A 153 -3.59 -5.19 5.52
C GLY A 153 -3.86 -6.68 5.65
N ARG A 154 -3.00 -7.44 4.98
CA ARG A 154 -2.96 -8.90 5.02
C ARG A 154 -1.51 -9.35 4.99
N PHE A 155 -1.26 -10.49 5.62
CA PHE A 155 0.03 -11.14 5.55
C PHE A 155 -0.11 -12.65 5.55
N GLN A 156 0.87 -13.33 4.95
CA GLN A 156 0.95 -14.78 4.93
C GLN A 156 2.40 -15.25 5.04
N PHE A 157 2.60 -16.32 5.80
CA PHE A 157 3.89 -16.98 5.94
C PHE A 157 3.97 -18.26 5.10
N ALA A 158 5.17 -18.56 4.61
CA ALA A 158 5.47 -19.84 4.00
C ALA A 158 6.96 -20.20 4.11
N SER A 159 7.26 -21.45 4.45
CA SER A 159 8.62 -22.00 4.37
C SER A 159 8.96 -22.33 2.93
N GLY A 160 10.20 -22.07 2.52
CA GLY A 160 10.70 -22.43 1.20
C GLY A 160 11.06 -23.92 1.10
N PRO A 161 11.24 -24.43 -0.13
CA PRO A 161 11.21 -23.70 -1.40
C PRO A 161 9.77 -23.39 -1.86
N THR A 162 9.48 -22.11 -2.09
CA THR A 162 8.19 -21.63 -2.63
C THR A 162 8.36 -20.22 -3.21
N ALA A 163 7.33 -19.66 -3.82
CA ALA A 163 7.27 -18.24 -4.14
C ALA A 163 6.06 -17.62 -3.43
N LEU A 164 6.28 -16.47 -2.83
CA LEU A 164 5.23 -15.67 -2.19
C LEU A 164 4.83 -14.51 -3.08
N TYR A 165 3.58 -14.07 -2.98
CA TYR A 165 3.11 -12.84 -3.59
C TYR A 165 2.28 -12.00 -2.63
N THR A 166 2.24 -10.71 -2.92
CA THR A 166 1.37 -9.72 -2.29
C THR A 166 0.85 -8.80 -3.39
N THR A 167 -0.45 -8.52 -3.39
CA THR A 167 -1.13 -7.72 -4.41
C THR A 167 -2.13 -6.77 -3.76
N LEU A 168 -2.30 -5.61 -4.40
CA LEU A 168 -3.24 -4.58 -3.98
C LEU A 168 -3.95 -4.02 -5.20
N ALA A 169 -5.28 -4.11 -5.22
CA ALA A 169 -6.10 -3.32 -6.12
C ALA A 169 -6.82 -2.18 -5.36
N ILE A 170 -6.84 -0.97 -5.92
CA ILE A 170 -7.50 0.20 -5.33
C ILE A 170 -8.55 0.74 -6.30
N GLY A 171 -9.83 0.57 -5.97
CA GLY A 171 -10.93 1.14 -6.74
C GLY A 171 -11.24 2.57 -6.33
N ILE A 172 -11.11 3.52 -7.26
CA ILE A 172 -11.43 4.95 -7.05
C ILE A 172 -12.81 5.27 -7.63
N PRO A 173 -13.79 5.68 -6.80
CA PRO A 173 -15.14 5.93 -7.28
C PRO A 173 -15.22 7.21 -8.13
N GLU A 174 -16.24 7.28 -8.99
CA GLU A 174 -16.56 8.49 -9.76
C GLU A 174 -16.82 9.69 -8.85
N ASP A 175 -17.46 9.47 -7.69
CA ASP A 175 -17.77 10.49 -6.70
C ASP A 175 -17.27 10.08 -5.30
N ARG A 176 -16.10 10.59 -4.93
CA ARG A 176 -15.47 10.39 -3.61
C ARG A 176 -16.10 11.21 -2.48
N SER A 177 -16.98 12.16 -2.79
CA SER A 177 -17.76 12.84 -1.75
C SER A 177 -18.86 11.93 -1.20
N LYS A 178 -19.30 10.94 -1.98
CA LYS A 178 -20.38 10.02 -1.62
C LYS A 178 -19.90 8.61 -1.28
N TYR A 179 -18.88 8.11 -1.98
CA TYR A 179 -18.43 6.72 -1.88
C TYR A 179 -16.99 6.61 -1.42
N ALA A 180 -16.69 5.55 -0.69
CA ALA A 180 -15.34 5.21 -0.28
C ALA A 180 -14.55 4.61 -1.46
N CYS A 181 -13.24 4.84 -1.49
CA CYS A 181 -12.35 3.98 -2.27
C CYS A 181 -12.31 2.59 -1.64
N LEU A 182 -12.18 1.58 -2.48
CA LEU A 182 -12.06 0.18 -2.07
C LEU A 182 -10.60 -0.26 -2.13
N LEU A 183 -10.13 -0.93 -1.10
CA LEU A 183 -8.85 -1.64 -1.10
C LEU A 183 -9.16 -3.15 -1.20
N MET A 184 -8.47 -3.82 -2.13
CA MET A 184 -8.54 -5.27 -2.28
C MET A 184 -7.12 -5.83 -2.14
N GLU A 185 -6.78 -6.19 -0.92
CA GLU A 185 -5.52 -6.83 -0.55
C GLU A 185 -5.61 -8.34 -0.74
N ASP A 186 -4.59 -8.94 -1.33
CA ASP A 186 -4.42 -10.39 -1.34
C ASP A 186 -2.94 -10.78 -1.18
N VAL A 187 -2.72 -11.91 -0.53
CA VAL A 187 -1.40 -12.50 -0.29
C VAL A 187 -1.51 -13.99 -0.52
N GLY A 188 -0.47 -14.59 -1.07
CA GLY A 188 -0.54 -15.98 -1.46
C GLY A 188 0.80 -16.64 -1.73
N GLN A 189 0.73 -17.94 -1.97
CA GLN A 189 1.84 -18.73 -2.49
C GLN A 189 1.60 -19.08 -3.96
N ILE A 190 2.65 -18.97 -4.77
CA ILE A 190 2.65 -19.42 -6.15
C ILE A 190 3.15 -20.88 -6.14
N LEU A 191 2.21 -21.82 -6.16
CA LEU A 191 2.50 -23.26 -6.16
C LEU A 191 2.85 -23.83 -7.56
N SER A 192 3.02 -22.95 -8.55
CA SER A 192 3.29 -23.32 -9.93
C SER A 192 4.74 -23.82 -10.10
N MET A 193 4.94 -24.87 -10.89
CA MET A 193 6.27 -25.34 -11.28
C MET A 193 7.09 -24.30 -12.07
N GLU A 194 6.41 -23.35 -12.72
CA GLU A 194 7.05 -22.25 -13.45
C GLU A 194 7.50 -21.09 -12.52
N GLY A 195 7.23 -21.18 -11.21
CA GLY A 195 7.54 -20.13 -10.26
C GLY A 195 6.83 -18.81 -10.61
N ILE A 196 7.55 -17.70 -10.49
CA ILE A 196 7.04 -16.34 -10.70
C ILE A 196 7.01 -15.99 -12.20
N SER A 197 6.12 -16.64 -12.95
CA SER A 197 5.96 -16.41 -14.39
C SER A 197 5.06 -15.21 -14.70
N THR A 198 5.17 -14.67 -15.92
CA THR A 198 4.28 -13.60 -16.41
C THR A 198 2.81 -14.00 -16.37
N SER A 199 2.50 -15.27 -16.68
CA SER A 199 1.13 -15.80 -16.64
C SER A 199 0.57 -15.85 -15.21
N ALA A 200 1.40 -16.23 -14.22
CA ALA A 200 1.03 -16.19 -12.81
C ALA A 200 0.74 -14.75 -12.36
N ARG A 201 1.64 -13.80 -12.67
CA ARG A 201 1.46 -12.37 -12.34
C ARG A 201 0.19 -11.79 -12.95
N GLN A 202 -0.06 -12.09 -14.22
CA GLN A 202 -1.25 -11.66 -14.94
C GLN A 202 -2.51 -12.24 -14.30
N LYS A 203 -2.54 -13.55 -13.99
CA LYS A 203 -3.71 -14.20 -13.38
C LYS A 203 -4.03 -13.62 -12.00
N ILE A 204 -3.03 -13.45 -11.13
CA ILE A 204 -3.22 -12.86 -9.80
C ILE A 204 -3.79 -11.45 -9.93
N SER A 205 -3.18 -10.63 -10.79
CA SER A 205 -3.60 -9.23 -10.97
C SER A 205 -5.00 -9.11 -11.57
N LEU A 206 -5.36 -9.92 -12.56
CA LEU A 206 -6.71 -9.95 -13.13
C LEU A 206 -7.75 -10.37 -12.09
N ASN A 207 -7.44 -11.37 -11.25
CA ASN A 207 -8.34 -11.78 -10.17
C ASN A 207 -8.55 -10.64 -9.15
N SER A 208 -7.48 -9.93 -8.76
CA SER A 208 -7.60 -8.76 -7.89
C SER A 208 -8.46 -7.67 -8.53
N LEU A 209 -8.27 -7.38 -9.82
CA LEU A 209 -9.08 -6.41 -10.57
C LEU A 209 -10.56 -6.82 -10.65
N HIS A 210 -10.86 -8.08 -10.98
CA HIS A 210 -12.24 -8.57 -11.03
C HIS A 210 -12.91 -8.54 -9.66
N SER A 211 -12.15 -8.78 -8.58
CA SER A 211 -12.69 -8.69 -7.22
C SER A 211 -13.20 -7.28 -6.88
N VAL A 212 -12.56 -6.23 -7.41
CA VAL A 212 -13.04 -4.84 -7.29
C VAL A 212 -14.39 -4.67 -7.99
N LEU A 213 -14.57 -5.25 -9.18
CA LEU A 213 -15.84 -5.21 -9.92
C LEU A 213 -16.95 -5.96 -9.19
N GLU A 214 -16.65 -7.11 -8.57
CA GLU A 214 -17.64 -7.86 -7.79
C GLU A 214 -18.09 -7.10 -6.54
N VAL A 215 -17.17 -6.46 -5.81
CA VAL A 215 -17.53 -5.61 -4.66
C VAL A 215 -18.29 -4.37 -5.11
N SER A 216 -17.94 -3.78 -6.25
CA SER A 216 -18.69 -2.69 -6.88
C SER A 216 -20.16 -3.06 -7.10
N LYS A 217 -20.43 -4.25 -7.64
CA LYS A 217 -21.81 -4.77 -7.83
C LYS A 217 -22.55 -4.88 -6.51
N ASN A 218 -21.89 -5.44 -5.49
CA ASN A 218 -22.50 -5.62 -4.16
C ASN A 218 -22.89 -4.31 -3.48
N GLN A 219 -22.10 -3.25 -3.70
CA GLN A 219 -22.28 -1.94 -3.05
C GLN A 219 -22.94 -0.89 -3.97
N ASN A 220 -23.23 -1.24 -5.22
CA ASN A 220 -23.74 -0.34 -6.26
C ASN A 220 -22.87 0.94 -6.43
N ILE A 221 -21.55 0.75 -6.55
CA ILE A 221 -20.56 1.83 -6.70
C ILE A 221 -19.96 1.76 -8.10
N LYS A 222 -19.84 2.89 -8.80
CA LYS A 222 -19.09 2.99 -10.06
C LYS A 222 -17.67 3.48 -9.80
N PHE A 223 -16.70 2.71 -10.26
CA PHE A 223 -15.28 3.09 -10.21
C PHE A 223 -14.84 3.70 -11.53
N LYS A 224 -14.13 4.83 -11.47
CA LYS A 224 -13.53 5.49 -12.65
C LYS A 224 -12.12 4.99 -12.94
N GLU A 225 -11.39 4.61 -11.89
CA GLU A 225 -9.98 4.22 -11.96
C GLU A 225 -9.76 3.04 -11.02
N ILE A 226 -8.89 2.11 -11.42
CA ILE A 226 -8.38 1.05 -10.54
C ILE A 226 -6.86 1.01 -10.63
N PHE A 227 -6.18 1.11 -9.50
CA PHE A 227 -4.74 0.83 -9.40
C PHE A 227 -4.52 -0.64 -9.10
N ILE A 228 -3.48 -1.25 -9.67
CA ILE A 228 -3.08 -2.64 -9.38
C ILE A 228 -1.56 -2.75 -9.24
N ASP A 229 -1.09 -3.28 -8.12
CA ASP A 229 0.33 -3.59 -7.86
C ASP A 229 0.49 -5.06 -7.43
N LEU A 230 1.64 -5.65 -7.74
CA LEU A 230 1.99 -7.02 -7.40
C LEU A 230 3.49 -7.13 -7.12
N VAL A 231 3.84 -7.55 -5.92
CA VAL A 231 5.21 -7.95 -5.56
C VAL A 231 5.21 -9.47 -5.36
N ALA A 232 6.23 -10.14 -5.88
CA ALA A 232 6.40 -11.58 -5.73
C ALA A 232 7.90 -11.92 -5.66
N GLU A 233 8.26 -12.81 -4.74
CA GLU A 233 9.64 -13.22 -4.45
C GLU A 233 9.74 -14.70 -4.11
N GLU A 234 10.88 -15.31 -4.43
CA GLU A 234 11.18 -16.70 -4.09
C GLU A 234 11.71 -16.81 -2.66
N ILE A 235 11.22 -17.82 -1.95
CA ILE A 235 11.67 -18.21 -0.62
C ILE A 235 12.51 -19.46 -0.75
N LYS A 236 13.76 -19.40 -0.31
CA LYS A 236 14.73 -20.48 -0.44
C LYS A 236 14.45 -21.61 0.53
N ALA A 237 14.92 -22.81 0.20
CA ALA A 237 14.90 -23.92 1.14
C ALA A 237 15.65 -23.57 2.43
N GLY A 238 15.04 -23.83 3.59
CA GLY A 238 15.58 -23.46 4.91
C GLY A 238 15.30 -22.02 5.34
N ASP A 239 14.61 -21.23 4.51
CA ASP A 239 14.09 -19.92 4.87
C ASP A 239 12.56 -19.97 5.04
N ILE A 240 12.03 -19.05 5.84
CA ILE A 240 10.62 -18.70 5.93
C ILE A 240 10.42 -17.27 5.41
N GLY A 241 9.39 -17.10 4.59
CA GLY A 241 8.97 -15.81 4.05
C GLY A 241 7.70 -15.29 4.71
N CYS A 242 7.51 -13.98 4.65
CA CYS A 242 6.28 -13.27 4.97
C CYS A 242 5.93 -12.34 3.81
N ALA A 243 4.83 -12.61 3.11
CA ALA A 243 4.22 -11.63 2.21
C ALA A 243 3.37 -10.67 3.03
N LEU A 244 3.55 -9.37 2.82
CA LEU A 244 2.82 -8.31 3.48
C LEU A 244 2.26 -7.33 2.45
N VAL A 245 0.98 -7.01 2.58
CA VAL A 245 0.38 -5.78 2.06
C VAL A 245 -0.19 -5.03 3.25
N ALA A 246 0.14 -3.76 3.35
CA ALA A 246 -0.33 -2.88 4.38
C ALA A 246 -0.60 -1.49 3.78
N MET A 247 -1.67 -0.88 4.24
CA MET A 247 -2.06 0.47 3.89
C MET A 247 -2.33 1.23 5.20
N PRO A 248 -1.29 1.78 5.85
CA PRO A 248 -1.42 2.54 7.09
C PRO A 248 -2.25 3.80 6.91
N TYR A 249 -3.09 4.09 7.89
CA TYR A 249 -3.88 5.31 8.00
C TYR A 249 -3.20 6.22 9.03
N PHE A 250 -2.83 7.44 8.63
CA PHE A 250 -1.97 8.30 9.44
C PHE A 250 -2.23 9.79 9.25
N HIS A 251 -1.71 10.57 10.18
CA HIS A 251 -1.50 12.01 10.07
C HIS A 251 -0.05 12.30 9.68
N LEU A 252 0.14 13.22 8.75
CA LEU A 252 1.40 13.54 8.08
C LEU A 252 2.34 14.36 8.96
N ALA A 253 3.63 14.02 8.97
CA ALA A 253 4.66 14.81 9.64
C ALA A 253 4.64 16.29 9.20
N LYS A 254 4.85 17.25 10.11
CA LYS A 254 4.77 18.68 9.74
C LYS A 254 5.77 19.07 8.66
N ASN A 255 6.98 18.52 8.70
CA ASN A 255 8.00 18.84 7.71
C ASN A 255 7.68 18.22 6.33
N ALA A 256 6.82 17.20 6.26
CA ALA A 256 6.34 16.64 5.00
C ALA A 256 5.23 17.49 4.35
N TYR A 257 4.51 18.30 5.12
CA TYR A 257 3.43 19.16 4.63
C TYR A 257 3.93 20.26 3.70
N ALA A 258 3.15 20.58 2.68
CA ALA A 258 3.26 21.78 1.86
C ALA A 258 1.86 22.30 1.54
N GLU A 259 1.66 23.62 1.51
CA GLU A 259 0.34 24.22 1.28
C GLU A 259 -0.27 23.80 -0.07
N ASN A 260 0.57 23.69 -1.11
CA ASN A 260 0.15 23.26 -2.45
C ASN A 260 0.28 21.74 -2.70
N LEU A 261 0.45 20.92 -1.65
CA LEU A 261 0.71 19.48 -1.76
C LEU A 261 -0.27 18.69 -2.67
N PRO A 262 -1.58 19.01 -2.70
CA PRO A 262 -2.52 18.36 -3.65
C PRO A 262 -2.19 18.58 -5.13
N ASN A 263 -1.43 19.64 -5.45
CA ASN A 263 -1.06 20.03 -6.81
C ASN A 263 0.39 19.71 -7.15
N LEU A 264 1.20 19.27 -6.18
CA LEU A 264 2.57 18.86 -6.42
C LEU A 264 2.63 17.48 -7.05
N SER A 265 3.51 17.32 -8.04
CA SER A 265 4.04 16.01 -8.40
C SER A 265 4.96 15.47 -7.29
N LEU A 266 5.17 14.16 -7.28
CA LEU A 266 6.10 13.51 -6.36
C LEU A 266 7.51 14.10 -6.47
N LYS A 267 7.97 14.39 -7.70
CA LYS A 267 9.31 14.95 -7.94
C LYS A 267 9.47 16.35 -7.35
N GLU A 268 8.47 17.21 -7.52
CA GLU A 268 8.48 18.55 -6.92
C GLU A 268 8.45 18.48 -5.40
N TRP A 269 7.60 17.61 -4.83
CA TRP A 269 7.56 17.41 -3.39
C TRP A 269 8.91 16.92 -2.84
N ILE A 270 9.53 15.93 -3.47
CA ILE A 270 10.87 15.44 -3.09
C ILE A 270 11.88 16.60 -3.10
N SER A 271 11.92 17.40 -4.17
CA SER A 271 12.84 18.53 -4.28
C SER A 271 12.64 19.57 -3.17
N LEU A 272 11.39 19.81 -2.75
CA LEU A 272 11.08 20.71 -1.64
C LEU A 272 11.53 20.13 -0.29
N LYS A 273 11.48 18.81 -0.12
CA LYS A 273 11.68 18.12 1.16
C LYS A 273 13.04 17.45 1.33
N GLU A 274 13.88 17.44 0.31
CA GLU A 274 15.19 16.78 0.30
C GLU A 274 16.07 17.17 1.52
N LYS A 275 15.99 18.43 1.97
CA LYS A 275 16.74 18.91 3.14
C LYS A 275 16.27 18.30 4.47
N CYS A 276 15.04 17.81 4.53
CA CYS A 276 14.44 17.20 5.71
C CYS A 276 14.69 15.69 5.80
N PHE A 277 15.21 15.04 4.76
CA PHE A 277 15.47 13.59 4.75
C PHE A 277 16.73 13.18 5.53
N LYS A 278 17.54 14.15 5.96
CA LYS A 278 18.88 13.93 6.56
C LYS A 278 18.94 14.13 8.07
N THR A 279 17.81 14.21 8.74
CA THR A 279 17.69 14.37 10.20
C THR A 279 17.05 13.16 10.84
#